data_AF-A0AAN4ZBG9-F1
#
_entry.id   AF-A0AAN4ZBG9-F1
#
_cell.length_a   1.000
_cell.length_b   1.000
_cell.length_c   1.000
_cell.angle_alpha   90.00
_cell.angle_beta   90.00
_cell.angle_gamma   90.00
#
_symmetry.space_group_name_H-M   'P 1'
#
loop_
_entity.id
_entity.type
_entity.pdbx_description
1 polymer ?
#
loop_
_entity_poly.entity_id
_entity_poly.type
_entity_poly.pdbx_seq_one_letter_code
_entity_poly.pdbx_strand_id
1 'polypeptide(L)'
;AEGKRIPLPPILLGNLGADTSKKTLLVYAHLDVQPAAKEDGWHTEPFVLTEKDGKLYGRGATDDKFCLEGMEESGSEGLDTTLIERKDSFLSDVSFTCISDNYWLGKMKPCLTYGLRGICYYKVEVSGPKQDLHSGVYGGTLHEPMTDLVWMLSQLLSNGGEILIPGLAELVAPLTAEERELYTKMDFDKDEYAKDVNTTKLLKASKEETLMARMRYPALSIHGIEGAFHGSGAKTVIPCKVIGKFSIRLVPNMEPKVIDELVAKHLNALWTKRESPNQF
;
A
#
# COMPACT_ATOMS: atom_id res chain seq x y z
N ALA A 1 -14.51 -14.14 -18.47
CA ALA A 1 -13.54 -13.47 -19.36
C ALA A 1 -12.42 -14.46 -19.63
N GLU A 2 -12.15 -14.76 -20.90
CA GLU A 2 -11.00 -15.60 -21.29
C GLU A 2 -9.72 -14.92 -20.78
N GLY A 3 -9.06 -15.54 -19.80
CA GLY A 3 -7.86 -15.00 -19.19
C GLY A 3 -6.73 -14.97 -20.20
N LYS A 4 -6.49 -13.82 -20.82
CA LYS A 4 -5.29 -13.58 -21.61
C LYS A 4 -4.09 -13.65 -20.65
N ARG A 5 -3.27 -14.69 -20.81
CA ARG A 5 -1.98 -14.78 -20.13
C ARG A 5 -1.02 -13.81 -20.82
N ILE A 6 -0.78 -12.67 -20.20
CA ILE A 6 0.19 -11.67 -20.64
C ILE A 6 1.55 -12.11 -20.08
N PRO A 7 2.63 -12.16 -20.90
CA PRO A 7 3.96 -12.45 -20.38
C PRO A 7 4.39 -11.37 -19.38
N LEU A 8 5.04 -11.79 -18.28
CA LEU A 8 5.61 -10.86 -17.30
C LEU A 8 6.71 -10.01 -17.97
N PRO A 9 6.88 -8.74 -17.55
CA PRO A 9 8.05 -7.95 -17.92
C PRO A 9 9.35 -8.68 -17.55
N PRO A 10 10.42 -8.54 -18.34
CA PRO A 10 11.70 -9.14 -18.00
C PRO A 10 12.33 -8.44 -16.80
N ILE A 11 13.07 -9.20 -15.99
CA ILE A 11 14.02 -8.64 -15.01
C ILE A 11 15.33 -8.37 -15.77
N LEU A 12 15.79 -7.14 -15.74
CA LEU A 12 17.06 -6.73 -16.34
C LEU A 12 18.20 -7.08 -15.37
N LEU A 13 19.23 -7.75 -15.86
CA LEU A 13 20.46 -8.03 -15.10
C LEU A 13 21.64 -7.46 -15.90
N GLY A 14 22.23 -6.38 -15.39
CA GLY A 14 23.35 -5.69 -16.03
C GLY A 14 24.60 -5.71 -15.15
N ASN A 15 25.77 -5.88 -15.76
CA ASN A 15 27.05 -5.75 -15.07
C ASN A 15 27.90 -4.66 -15.75
N LEU A 16 28.58 -3.83 -14.94
CA LEU A 16 29.52 -2.82 -15.41
C LEU A 16 30.85 -2.95 -14.65
N GLY A 17 31.85 -3.50 -15.34
CA GLY A 17 33.16 -3.80 -14.75
C GLY A 17 33.30 -5.24 -14.29
N ALA A 18 34.55 -5.70 -14.13
CA ALA A 18 34.88 -7.06 -13.68
C ALA A 18 36.21 -7.08 -12.90
N ASP A 19 36.60 -5.93 -12.32
CA ASP A 19 37.84 -5.77 -11.58
C ASP A 19 37.68 -6.33 -10.17
N THR A 20 38.24 -7.53 -9.94
CA THR A 20 38.13 -8.27 -8.68
C THR A 20 38.88 -7.61 -7.52
N SER A 21 39.67 -6.56 -7.76
CA SER A 21 40.28 -5.75 -6.70
C SER A 21 39.31 -4.72 -6.12
N LYS A 22 38.20 -4.43 -6.80
CA LYS A 22 37.17 -3.47 -6.36
C LYS A 22 36.02 -4.19 -5.66
N LYS A 23 35.22 -3.41 -4.93
CA LYS A 23 33.95 -3.88 -4.35
C LYS A 23 32.85 -3.83 -5.41
N THR A 24 31.98 -4.83 -5.42
CA THR A 24 30.80 -4.88 -6.28
C THR A 24 29.58 -4.32 -5.52
N LEU A 25 28.92 -3.32 -6.11
CA LEU A 25 27.68 -2.74 -5.61
C LEU A 25 26.51 -3.21 -6.48
N LEU A 26 25.54 -3.90 -5.87
CA LEU A 26 24.25 -4.15 -6.51
C LEU A 26 23.36 -2.91 -6.33
N VAL A 27 22.89 -2.36 -7.45
CA VAL A 27 21.84 -1.32 -7.45
C VAL A 27 20.54 -2.00 -7.82
N TYR A 28 19.44 -1.67 -7.14
CA TYR A 28 18.08 -2.11 -7.49
C TYR A 28 17.16 -0.90 -7.67
N ALA A 29 16.25 -1.00 -8.63
CA ALA A 29 15.14 -0.08 -8.91
C ALA A 29 14.07 -0.76 -9.79
N HIS A 30 12.96 -0.08 -10.10
CA HIS A 30 11.82 -0.62 -10.85
C HIS A 30 11.32 0.34 -11.94
N LEU A 31 10.94 -0.19 -13.11
CA LEU A 31 10.57 0.63 -14.29
C LEU A 31 9.07 0.77 -14.51
N ASP A 32 8.26 -0.06 -13.85
CA ASP A 32 6.82 0.12 -13.85
C ASP A 32 6.40 1.29 -12.95
N VAL A 33 5.27 1.89 -13.28
CA VAL A 33 4.76 3.09 -12.61
C VAL A 33 3.26 2.92 -12.38
N GLN A 34 2.74 3.45 -11.28
CA GLN A 34 1.29 3.47 -11.06
C GLN A 34 0.50 4.07 -12.25
N PRO A 35 -0.74 3.63 -12.50
CA PRO A 35 -1.64 4.29 -13.43
C PRO A 35 -1.79 5.79 -13.10
N ALA A 36 -2.04 6.60 -14.13
CA ALA A 36 -2.39 8.00 -13.99
C ALA A 36 -3.19 8.46 -15.21
N ALA A 37 -4.29 9.15 -14.96
CA ALA A 37 -5.09 9.81 -15.96
C ALA A 37 -5.17 11.32 -15.64
N LYS A 38 -5.36 12.16 -16.66
CA LYS A 38 -5.48 13.61 -16.47
C LYS A 38 -6.65 13.93 -15.53
N GLU A 39 -7.71 13.16 -15.67
CA GLU A 39 -8.99 13.25 -14.96
C GLU A 39 -8.88 12.91 -13.47
N ASP A 40 -7.78 12.28 -13.02
CA ASP A 40 -7.50 12.02 -11.60
C ASP A 40 -7.15 13.32 -10.82
N GLY A 41 -7.09 14.47 -11.50
CA GLY A 41 -6.81 15.78 -10.92
C GLY A 41 -5.42 16.34 -11.25
N TRP A 42 -4.74 15.81 -12.27
CA TRP A 42 -3.41 16.28 -12.65
C TRP A 42 -3.44 17.67 -13.30
N HIS A 43 -2.54 18.56 -12.88
CA HIS A 43 -2.40 19.88 -13.49
C HIS A 43 -1.69 19.84 -14.86
N THR A 44 -0.76 18.89 -15.08
CA THR A 44 -0.06 18.64 -16.36
C THR A 44 -0.49 17.29 -16.94
N GLU A 45 -0.12 16.97 -18.18
CA GLU A 45 -0.34 15.60 -18.70
C GLU A 45 0.58 14.63 -17.96
N PRO A 46 0.06 13.53 -17.36
CA PRO A 46 0.84 12.71 -16.43
C PRO A 46 2.06 12.05 -17.09
N PHE A 47 1.97 11.69 -18.37
CA PHE A 47 3.07 11.04 -19.11
C PHE A 47 3.87 11.99 -20.00
N VAL A 48 3.65 13.31 -19.87
CA VAL A 48 4.49 14.34 -20.51
C VAL A 48 5.25 15.08 -19.43
N LEU A 49 6.55 14.79 -19.31
CA LEU A 49 7.40 15.42 -18.31
C LEU A 49 7.43 16.94 -18.52
N THR A 50 6.95 17.68 -17.53
CA THR A 50 6.77 19.13 -17.61
C THR A 50 7.54 19.79 -16.48
N GLU A 51 8.48 20.68 -16.80
CA GLU A 51 9.17 21.48 -15.79
C GLU A 51 8.35 22.72 -15.42
N LYS A 52 8.17 22.97 -14.12
CA LYS A 52 7.58 24.19 -13.59
C LYS A 52 8.19 24.55 -12.24
N ASP A 53 8.65 25.79 -12.10
CA ASP A 53 9.25 26.32 -10.86
C ASP A 53 10.39 25.43 -10.32
N GLY A 54 11.23 24.90 -11.21
CA GLY A 54 12.34 24.01 -10.89
C GLY A 54 11.92 22.60 -10.45
N LYS A 55 10.66 22.22 -10.64
CA LYS A 55 10.12 20.89 -10.35
C LYS A 55 9.72 20.17 -11.64
N LEU A 56 10.08 18.90 -11.75
CA LEU A 56 9.74 18.05 -12.89
C LEU A 56 8.47 17.25 -12.59
N TYR A 57 7.36 17.63 -13.23
CA TYR A 57 6.06 17.00 -13.07
C TYR A 57 5.85 15.90 -14.11
N GLY A 58 5.61 14.67 -13.64
CA GLY A 58 5.20 13.55 -14.46
C GLY A 58 5.14 12.25 -13.66
N ARG A 59 4.25 11.33 -14.04
CA ARG A 59 4.18 9.97 -13.48
C ARG A 59 5.54 9.28 -13.65
N GLY A 60 6.01 8.67 -12.57
CA GLY A 60 7.30 7.98 -12.48
C GLY A 60 8.52 8.89 -12.31
N ALA A 61 8.35 10.21 -12.19
CA ALA A 61 9.49 11.12 -12.08
C ALA A 61 10.34 10.90 -10.81
N THR A 62 9.74 10.37 -9.74
CA THR A 62 10.41 10.12 -8.45
C THR A 62 10.23 8.69 -7.93
N ASP A 63 9.56 7.83 -8.70
CA ASP A 63 9.07 6.51 -8.29
C ASP A 63 8.84 5.63 -9.53
N ASP A 64 9.85 4.94 -10.04
CA ASP A 64 11.29 5.18 -9.90
C ASP A 64 11.90 4.89 -11.27
N LYS A 65 11.73 5.75 -12.29
CA LYS A 65 12.13 5.48 -13.70
C LYS A 65 13.54 4.91 -13.96
N PHE A 66 14.36 4.71 -12.93
CA PHE A 66 15.62 3.99 -12.92
C PHE A 66 15.45 2.47 -12.63
N CYS A 67 16.50 1.70 -12.87
CA CYS A 67 16.47 0.35 -13.46
C CYS A 67 16.22 -0.84 -12.51
N LEU A 68 15.44 -1.86 -12.92
CA LEU A 68 15.87 -3.28 -13.12
C LEU A 68 14.70 -4.30 -13.11
N GLU A 69 13.59 -4.05 -12.43
CA GLU A 69 12.38 -4.89 -12.51
C GLU A 69 11.15 -4.10 -13.01
N GLY A 70 9.98 -4.72 -13.16
CA GLY A 70 8.83 -4.09 -13.82
C GLY A 70 7.47 -4.48 -13.25
N MET A 71 7.46 -4.95 -12.01
CA MET A 71 6.27 -5.38 -11.27
C MET A 71 6.23 -4.84 -9.83
N GLU A 72 7.07 -3.86 -9.44
CA GLU A 72 7.15 -3.39 -8.04
C GLU A 72 5.79 -2.90 -7.54
N GLU A 73 5.13 -2.09 -8.37
CA GLU A 73 3.84 -1.47 -8.08
C GLU A 73 2.69 -2.49 -8.12
N SER A 74 3.01 -3.73 -8.51
CA SER A 74 2.13 -4.89 -8.68
C SER A 74 2.58 -6.11 -7.85
N GLY A 75 3.51 -5.94 -6.91
CA GLY A 75 3.92 -6.98 -5.95
C GLY A 75 5.15 -7.81 -6.34
N SER A 76 5.99 -7.33 -7.28
CA SER A 76 7.29 -7.89 -7.66
C SER A 76 7.28 -9.39 -8.04
N GLU A 77 6.25 -9.82 -8.78
CA GLU A 77 6.05 -11.24 -9.12
C GLU A 77 7.27 -11.83 -9.86
N GLY A 78 7.88 -12.86 -9.27
CA GLY A 78 9.02 -13.59 -9.84
C GLY A 78 10.41 -13.04 -9.48
N LEU A 79 10.49 -11.87 -8.83
CA LEU A 79 11.77 -11.29 -8.40
C LEU A 79 12.45 -12.16 -7.35
N ASP A 80 11.76 -12.54 -6.28
CA ASP A 80 12.31 -13.36 -5.19
C ASP A 80 12.91 -14.68 -5.72
N THR A 81 12.17 -15.40 -6.56
CA THR A 81 12.63 -16.64 -7.18
C THR A 81 13.89 -16.40 -8.00
N THR A 82 13.90 -15.34 -8.82
CA THR A 82 15.06 -14.98 -9.65
C THR A 82 16.28 -14.64 -8.79
N LEU A 83 16.12 -13.87 -7.71
CA LEU A 83 17.23 -13.53 -6.81
C LEU A 83 17.79 -14.76 -6.10
N ILE A 84 16.92 -15.68 -5.66
CA ILE A 84 17.34 -16.94 -5.03
C ILE A 84 18.12 -17.81 -6.03
N GLU A 85 17.62 -17.98 -7.26
CA GLU A 85 18.29 -18.74 -8.32
C GLU A 85 19.62 -18.12 -8.75
N ARG A 86 19.75 -16.79 -8.66
CA ARG A 86 20.94 -16.04 -9.06
C ARG A 86 21.92 -15.79 -7.92
N LYS A 87 21.59 -16.19 -6.69
CA LYS A 87 22.40 -15.99 -5.48
C LYS A 87 23.85 -16.41 -5.65
N ASP A 88 24.07 -17.62 -6.17
CA ASP A 88 25.42 -18.20 -6.31
C ASP A 88 26.03 -17.96 -7.71
N SER A 89 25.40 -17.12 -8.53
CA SER A 89 25.89 -16.77 -9.87
C SER A 89 26.02 -15.27 -10.04
N PHE A 90 25.02 -14.60 -10.60
CA PHE A 90 25.05 -13.15 -10.86
C PHE A 90 25.27 -12.32 -9.58
N LEU A 91 24.81 -12.81 -8.43
CA LEU A 91 24.93 -12.11 -7.15
C LEU A 91 26.16 -12.55 -6.32
N SER A 92 26.97 -13.47 -6.83
CA SER A 92 28.01 -14.15 -6.05
C SER A 92 29.14 -13.24 -5.56
N ASP A 93 29.42 -12.14 -6.26
CA ASP A 93 30.48 -11.18 -5.95
C ASP A 93 29.96 -9.88 -5.31
N VAL A 94 28.65 -9.75 -5.11
CA VAL A 94 28.02 -8.55 -4.53
C VAL A 94 28.52 -8.33 -3.10
N SER A 95 29.13 -7.17 -2.86
CA SER A 95 29.61 -6.76 -1.54
C SER A 95 28.60 -5.91 -0.78
N PHE A 96 27.83 -5.08 -1.49
CA PHE A 96 26.84 -4.16 -0.93
C PHE A 96 25.63 -4.08 -1.85
N THR A 97 24.46 -3.74 -1.30
CA THR A 97 23.25 -3.43 -2.06
C THR A 97 22.81 -2.00 -1.74
N CYS A 98 22.38 -1.26 -2.76
CA CYS A 98 21.84 0.08 -2.64
C CYS A 98 20.52 0.19 -3.42
N ILE A 99 19.56 0.84 -2.80
CA ILE A 99 18.24 1.14 -3.36
C ILE A 99 18.03 2.63 -3.16
N SER A 100 17.61 3.33 -4.21
CA SER A 100 17.33 4.76 -4.19
C SER A 100 15.89 5.03 -4.62
N ASP A 101 14.98 4.43 -3.88
CA ASP A 101 13.54 4.44 -4.16
C ASP A 101 12.76 4.87 -2.92
N ASN A 102 13.18 6.02 -2.37
CA ASN A 102 12.53 6.58 -1.20
C ASN A 102 12.75 8.08 -1.12
N TYR A 103 11.93 8.70 -0.27
CA TYR A 103 11.89 10.15 -0.12
C TYR A 103 12.63 10.59 1.15
N TRP A 104 13.04 11.86 1.17
CA TRP A 104 13.49 12.50 2.41
C TRP A 104 12.30 12.67 3.36
N LEU A 105 12.58 12.68 4.66
CA LEU A 105 11.55 12.82 5.69
C LEU A 105 10.93 14.24 5.73
N GLY A 106 11.75 15.25 5.42
CA GLY A 106 11.38 16.66 5.36
C GLY A 106 12.20 17.37 4.30
N LYS A 107 12.12 18.71 4.26
CA LYS A 107 12.68 19.50 3.15
C LYS A 107 14.11 20.00 3.37
N MET A 108 14.63 19.89 4.60
CA MET A 108 15.88 20.54 5.00
C MET A 108 17.08 19.62 5.07
N LYS A 109 16.90 18.33 5.40
CA LYS A 109 18.01 17.39 5.61
C LYS A 109 17.86 16.11 4.78
N PRO A 110 18.93 15.66 4.10
CA PRO A 110 18.95 14.35 3.46
C PRO A 110 18.82 13.23 4.47
N CYS A 111 18.26 12.10 4.02
CA CYS A 111 17.97 10.94 4.86
C CYS A 111 18.68 9.69 4.35
N LEU A 112 19.07 8.81 5.28
CA LEU A 112 19.41 7.42 5.00
C LEU A 112 18.34 6.54 5.63
N THR A 113 17.62 5.80 4.81
CA THR A 113 16.54 4.91 5.26
C THR A 113 17.13 3.54 5.56
N TYR A 114 16.88 3.02 6.77
CA TYR A 114 17.38 1.72 7.22
C TYR A 114 16.27 0.70 7.50
N GLY A 115 15.00 1.07 7.30
CA GLY A 115 13.86 0.20 7.54
C GLY A 115 12.64 0.64 6.74
N LEU A 116 11.89 -0.35 6.26
CA LEU A 116 10.62 -0.19 5.55
C LEU A 116 9.54 -1.04 6.24
N ARG A 117 8.29 -0.63 6.08
CA ARG A 117 7.14 -1.43 6.53
C ARG A 117 6.82 -2.48 5.48
N GLY A 118 6.40 -3.66 5.93
CA GLY A 118 5.78 -4.64 5.05
C GLY A 118 4.35 -4.21 4.65
N ILE A 119 3.70 -5.02 3.81
CA ILE A 119 2.31 -4.82 3.42
C ILE A 119 1.59 -6.16 3.23
N CYS A 120 0.38 -6.28 3.77
CA CYS A 120 -0.60 -7.27 3.33
C CYS A 120 -1.79 -6.55 2.69
N TYR A 121 -2.23 -7.00 1.52
CA TYR A 121 -3.34 -6.41 0.77
C TYR A 121 -4.50 -7.40 0.69
N TYR A 122 -5.71 -6.95 1.05
CA TYR A 122 -6.90 -7.78 1.17
C TYR A 122 -8.03 -7.31 0.25
N LYS A 123 -8.83 -8.27 -0.18
CA LYS A 123 -10.07 -8.08 -0.92
C LYS A 123 -11.20 -8.80 -0.17
N VAL A 124 -12.25 -8.07 0.18
CA VAL A 124 -13.45 -8.58 0.88
C VAL A 124 -14.59 -8.57 -0.12
N GLU A 125 -14.98 -9.75 -0.59
CA GLU A 125 -16.06 -9.90 -1.56
C GLU A 125 -17.38 -10.17 -0.84
N VAL A 126 -18.44 -9.45 -1.21
CA VAL A 126 -19.81 -9.78 -0.79
C VAL A 126 -20.70 -9.80 -2.03
N SER A 127 -21.50 -10.86 -2.19
CA SER A 127 -22.42 -11.02 -3.31
C SER A 127 -23.82 -11.45 -2.85
N GLY A 128 -24.85 -11.07 -3.59
CA GLY A 128 -26.25 -11.31 -3.22
C GLY A 128 -27.13 -11.64 -4.41
N PRO A 129 -27.83 -10.65 -5.01
CA PRO A 129 -28.69 -10.89 -6.15
C PRO A 129 -27.87 -11.33 -7.37
N LYS A 130 -28.54 -11.92 -8.38
CA LYS A 130 -27.86 -12.42 -9.60
C LYS A 130 -27.35 -11.32 -10.53
N GLN A 131 -27.86 -10.10 -10.39
CA GLN A 131 -27.56 -8.93 -11.20
C GLN A 131 -27.91 -7.66 -10.44
N ASP A 132 -27.37 -6.53 -10.86
CA ASP A 132 -27.71 -5.22 -10.31
C ASP A 132 -29.23 -4.98 -10.33
N LEU A 133 -29.74 -4.39 -9.25
CA LEU A 133 -31.17 -4.13 -9.08
C LEU A 133 -31.47 -2.63 -9.03
N HIS A 134 -32.65 -2.24 -9.51
CA HIS A 134 -33.13 -0.86 -9.38
C HIS A 134 -33.48 -0.55 -7.91
N SER A 135 -32.76 0.38 -7.28
CA SER A 135 -32.88 0.59 -5.83
C SER A 135 -34.26 1.08 -5.38
N GLY A 136 -35.00 1.79 -6.23
CA GLY A 136 -36.37 2.21 -5.90
C GLY A 136 -37.42 1.09 -5.94
N VAL A 137 -37.15 -0.01 -6.65
CA VAL A 137 -38.09 -1.13 -6.76
C VAL A 137 -37.84 -2.17 -5.68
N TYR A 138 -36.56 -2.41 -5.37
CA TYR A 138 -36.12 -3.48 -4.46
C TYR A 138 -35.62 -2.96 -3.10
N GLY A 139 -35.39 -1.65 -2.95
CA GLY A 139 -34.86 -1.07 -1.72
C GLY A 139 -35.73 -1.39 -0.50
N GLY A 140 -35.07 -1.83 0.58
CA GLY A 140 -35.74 -2.22 1.82
C GLY A 140 -36.31 -3.64 1.86
N THR A 141 -36.20 -4.43 0.78
CA THR A 141 -36.73 -5.80 0.74
C THR A 141 -35.67 -6.90 0.77
N LEU A 142 -34.38 -6.56 0.66
CA LEU A 142 -33.28 -7.51 0.65
C LEU A 142 -32.08 -7.02 1.46
N HIS A 143 -31.20 -7.96 1.80
CA HIS A 143 -29.89 -7.65 2.35
C HIS A 143 -28.98 -7.20 1.20
N GLU A 144 -28.58 -5.94 1.21
CA GLU A 144 -27.79 -5.36 0.13
C GLU A 144 -26.29 -5.64 0.33
N PRO A 145 -25.57 -6.18 -0.67
CA PRO A 145 -24.14 -6.46 -0.55
C PRO A 145 -23.30 -5.25 -0.12
N MET A 146 -23.66 -4.05 -0.59
CA MET A 146 -23.00 -2.80 -0.19
C MET A 146 -23.15 -2.51 1.30
N THR A 147 -24.33 -2.73 1.87
CA THR A 147 -24.59 -2.48 3.30
C THR A 147 -23.75 -3.42 4.17
N ASP A 148 -23.66 -4.69 3.78
CA ASP A 148 -22.85 -5.69 4.47
C ASP A 148 -21.35 -5.35 4.40
N LEU A 149 -20.85 -5.04 3.21
CA LEU A 149 -19.45 -4.69 3.00
C LEU A 149 -19.05 -3.43 3.77
N VAL A 150 -19.84 -2.35 3.67
CA VAL A 150 -19.56 -1.10 4.39
C VAL A 150 -19.58 -1.33 5.90
N TRP A 151 -20.52 -2.12 6.40
CA TRP A 151 -20.55 -2.50 7.80
C TRP A 151 -19.27 -3.25 8.19
N MET A 152 -18.86 -4.29 7.46
CA MET A 152 -17.64 -5.05 7.77
C MET A 152 -16.38 -4.17 7.76
N LEU A 153 -16.22 -3.33 6.73
CA LEU A 153 -15.08 -2.42 6.62
C LEU A 153 -15.04 -1.40 7.78
N SER A 154 -16.21 -0.92 8.23
CA SER A 154 -16.31 0.01 9.37
C SER A 154 -15.84 -0.58 10.70
N GLN A 155 -15.76 -1.91 10.82
CA GLN A 155 -15.33 -2.60 12.03
C GLN A 155 -13.82 -2.83 12.11
N LEU A 156 -13.05 -2.45 11.08
CA LEU A 156 -11.60 -2.70 11.02
C LEU A 156 -10.78 -1.63 11.76
N LEU A 157 -11.33 -0.43 11.95
CA LEU A 157 -10.65 0.71 12.55
C LEU A 157 -11.53 1.39 13.60
N SER A 158 -10.91 1.85 14.69
CA SER A 158 -11.54 2.77 15.63
C SER A 158 -11.60 4.19 15.04
N ASN A 159 -12.39 5.08 15.65
CA ASN A 159 -12.40 6.51 15.30
C ASN A 159 -11.02 7.18 15.45
N GLY A 160 -10.13 6.62 16.27
CA GLY A 160 -8.76 7.10 16.48
C GLY A 160 -7.73 6.53 15.51
N GLY A 161 -8.16 5.68 14.56
CA GLY A 161 -7.28 5.00 13.61
C GLY A 161 -6.55 3.77 14.17
N GLU A 162 -7.04 3.21 15.29
CA GLU A 162 -6.50 1.96 15.85
C GLU A 162 -7.11 0.77 15.13
N ILE A 163 -6.28 -0.24 14.83
CA ILE A 163 -6.73 -1.46 14.17
C ILE A 163 -7.48 -2.33 15.18
N LEU A 164 -8.71 -2.73 14.85
CA LEU A 164 -9.61 -3.47 15.73
C LEU A 164 -9.55 -5.00 15.57
N ILE A 165 -8.57 -5.50 14.81
CA ILE A 165 -8.35 -6.92 14.56
C ILE A 165 -7.65 -7.53 15.77
N PRO A 166 -8.31 -8.45 16.53
CA PRO A 166 -7.72 -9.00 17.75
C PRO A 166 -6.44 -9.80 17.48
N GLY A 167 -5.44 -9.71 18.36
CA GLY A 167 -4.16 -10.41 18.22
C GLY A 167 -3.09 -9.64 17.45
N LEU A 168 -3.48 -8.58 16.73
CA LEU A 168 -2.55 -7.82 15.88
C LEU A 168 -1.64 -6.90 16.69
N ALA A 169 -2.18 -6.25 17.72
CA ALA A 169 -1.43 -5.30 18.54
C ALA A 169 -0.33 -5.99 19.37
N GLU A 170 -0.55 -7.25 19.74
CA GLU A 170 0.35 -8.08 20.53
C GLU A 170 1.62 -8.49 19.76
N LEU A 171 1.57 -8.44 18.43
CA LEU A 171 2.72 -8.74 17.56
C LEU A 171 3.69 -7.55 17.41
N VAL A 172 3.26 -6.34 17.79
CA VAL A 172 4.07 -5.14 17.64
C VAL A 172 5.21 -5.16 18.66
N ALA A 173 6.46 -5.09 18.17
CA ALA A 173 7.64 -5.03 19.04
C ALA A 173 7.51 -3.93 20.13
N PRO A 174 7.99 -4.15 21.37
CA PRO A 174 7.96 -3.13 22.40
C PRO A 174 8.88 -1.95 22.04
N LEU A 175 8.44 -0.73 22.32
CA LEU A 175 9.23 0.48 22.11
C LEU A 175 10.32 0.59 23.19
N THR A 176 11.60 0.56 22.81
CA THR A 176 12.71 0.74 23.75
C THR A 176 13.00 2.23 24.00
N ALA A 177 13.77 2.52 25.06
CA ALA A 177 14.18 3.89 25.37
C ALA A 177 15.14 4.43 24.30
N GLU A 178 16.03 3.58 23.79
CA GLU A 178 16.99 3.91 22.75
C GLU A 178 16.29 4.23 21.43
N GLU A 179 15.28 3.44 21.04
CA GLU A 179 14.48 3.70 19.85
C GLU A 179 13.68 4.99 19.99
N ARG A 180 13.06 5.23 21.16
CA ARG A 180 12.31 6.47 21.42
C ARG A 180 13.16 7.72 21.21
N GLU A 181 14.42 7.67 21.64
CA GLU A 181 15.36 8.79 21.54
C GLU A 181 15.82 9.07 20.09
N LEU A 182 15.64 8.14 19.15
CA LEU A 182 15.90 8.42 17.74
C LEU A 182 14.88 9.43 17.18
N TYR A 183 13.61 9.29 17.53
CA TYR A 183 12.53 10.14 17.02
C TYR A 183 12.61 11.59 17.51
N THR A 184 13.16 11.82 18.71
CA THR A 184 13.32 13.17 19.27
C THR A 184 14.33 13.99 18.45
N LYS A 185 15.38 13.34 17.94
CA LYS A 185 16.48 13.95 17.17
C LYS A 185 16.16 14.15 15.69
N MET A 186 15.12 13.50 15.17
CA MET A 186 14.73 13.61 13.77
C MET A 186 14.24 15.03 13.43
N ASP A 187 14.72 15.51 12.28
CA ASP A 187 14.32 16.77 11.67
C ASP A 187 13.00 16.58 10.90
N PHE A 188 11.89 16.90 11.56
CA PHE A 188 10.56 16.78 11.00
C PHE A 188 9.67 17.90 11.55
N ASP A 189 9.21 18.75 10.65
CA ASP A 189 8.20 19.76 10.94
C ASP A 189 6.81 19.18 10.67
N LYS A 190 6.05 18.99 11.74
CA LYS A 190 4.71 18.41 11.71
C LYS A 190 3.70 19.34 11.05
N ASP A 191 3.86 20.65 11.24
CA ASP A 191 2.92 21.65 10.71
C ASP A 191 3.16 21.86 9.22
N GLU A 192 4.43 21.85 8.79
CA GLU A 192 4.78 21.80 7.36
C GLU A 192 4.21 20.54 6.70
N TYR A 193 4.40 19.36 7.31
CA TYR A 193 3.84 18.10 6.79
C TYR A 193 2.32 18.16 6.65
N ALA A 194 1.61 18.69 7.66
CA ALA A 194 0.15 18.84 7.62
C ALA A 194 -0.30 19.81 6.51
N LYS A 195 0.44 20.90 6.30
CA LYS A 195 0.18 21.87 5.24
C LYS A 195 0.38 21.26 3.85
N ASP A 196 1.45 20.49 3.65
CA ASP A 196 1.76 19.88 2.35
C ASP A 196 0.69 18.87 1.89
N VAL A 197 0.08 18.15 2.84
CA VAL A 197 -1.04 17.22 2.55
C VAL A 197 -2.43 17.86 2.74
N ASN A 198 -2.47 19.18 2.92
CA ASN A 198 -3.70 19.97 3.06
C ASN A 198 -4.66 19.47 4.14
N THR A 199 -4.16 19.20 5.36
CA THR A 199 -4.97 18.83 6.52
C THR A 199 -4.81 19.83 7.66
N THR A 200 -5.91 20.08 8.38
CA THR A 200 -5.93 20.94 9.57
C THR A 200 -5.52 20.21 10.84
N LYS A 201 -5.53 18.87 10.83
CA LYS A 201 -5.24 18.05 12.01
C LYS A 201 -4.72 16.67 11.62
N LEU A 202 -3.55 16.31 12.15
CA LEU A 202 -3.04 14.94 12.09
C LEU A 202 -3.66 14.06 13.18
N LEU A 203 -3.67 12.74 12.96
CA LEU A 203 -4.16 11.76 13.93
C LEU A 203 -3.40 11.79 15.26
N LYS A 204 -2.09 12.09 15.22
CA LYS A 204 -1.20 12.09 16.39
C LYS A 204 -0.88 13.50 16.86
N ALA A 205 -0.71 13.65 18.18
CA ALA A 205 -0.59 14.96 18.81
C ALA A 205 0.84 15.50 18.71
N SER A 206 1.85 14.65 18.90
CA SER A 206 3.26 15.07 18.84
C SER A 206 3.98 14.69 17.54
N LYS A 207 5.17 15.27 17.35
CA LYS A 207 6.12 14.88 16.29
C LYS A 207 6.47 13.40 16.41
N GLU A 208 6.88 12.98 17.60
CA GLU A 208 7.38 11.64 17.90
C GLU A 208 6.30 10.60 17.66
N GLU A 209 5.07 10.85 18.11
CA GLU A 209 3.93 9.96 17.86
C GLU A 209 3.61 9.84 16.37
N THR A 210 3.70 10.95 15.62
CA THR A 210 3.47 10.96 14.18
C THR A 210 4.52 10.12 13.45
N LEU A 211 5.80 10.27 13.81
CA LEU A 211 6.89 9.48 13.24
C LEU A 211 6.77 8.00 13.61
N MET A 212 6.52 7.69 14.88
CA MET A 212 6.31 6.31 15.32
C MET A 212 5.12 5.66 14.60
N ALA A 213 4.00 6.38 14.41
CA ALA A 213 2.85 5.88 13.66
C ALA A 213 3.19 5.58 12.18
N ARG A 214 4.11 6.34 11.57
CA ARG A 214 4.56 6.13 10.19
C ARG A 214 5.60 5.02 10.06
N MET A 215 6.45 4.82 11.06
CA MET A 215 7.66 4.00 10.91
C MET A 215 7.56 2.65 11.62
N ARG A 216 6.88 2.59 12.76
CA ARG A 216 7.04 1.48 13.71
C ARG A 216 5.75 0.89 14.27
N TYR A 217 4.62 1.57 14.09
CA TYR A 217 3.29 1.03 14.35
C TYR A 217 2.58 0.64 13.05
N PRO A 218 1.78 -0.43 13.06
CA PRO A 218 1.01 -0.84 11.90
C PRO A 218 -0.05 0.20 11.57
N ALA A 219 -0.47 0.23 10.30
CA ALA A 219 -1.53 1.10 9.83
C ALA A 219 -2.43 0.36 8.86
N LEU A 220 -3.75 0.54 8.98
CA LEU A 220 -4.73 0.01 8.04
C LEU A 220 -5.29 1.16 7.20
N SER A 221 -5.45 0.93 5.90
CA SER A 221 -6.08 1.89 4.99
C SER A 221 -7.10 1.17 4.11
N ILE A 222 -8.28 1.79 3.98
CA ILE A 222 -9.34 1.33 3.08
C ILE A 222 -9.19 2.11 1.77
N HIS A 223 -9.08 1.39 0.66
CA HIS A 223 -8.70 1.94 -0.64
C HIS A 223 -9.89 2.21 -1.56
N GLY A 224 -10.97 1.43 -1.40
CA GLY A 224 -12.17 1.61 -2.20
C GLY A 224 -13.01 0.35 -2.32
N ILE A 225 -14.04 0.43 -3.17
CA ILE A 225 -15.01 -0.64 -3.41
C ILE A 225 -15.16 -0.85 -4.93
N GLU A 226 -14.88 -2.06 -5.39
CA GLU A 226 -15.13 -2.52 -6.76
C GLU A 226 -16.56 -3.04 -6.91
N GLY A 227 -17.12 -2.95 -8.12
CA GLY A 227 -18.45 -3.48 -8.44
C GLY A 227 -19.61 -2.56 -8.08
N ALA A 228 -19.36 -1.50 -7.32
CA ALA A 228 -20.33 -0.44 -7.05
C ALA A 228 -20.29 0.67 -8.12
N PHE A 229 -21.24 1.60 -8.05
CA PHE A 229 -21.22 2.81 -8.88
C PHE A 229 -20.13 3.77 -8.37
N HIS A 230 -19.15 4.06 -9.23
CA HIS A 230 -18.00 4.93 -8.93
C HIS A 230 -17.85 6.10 -9.92
N GLY A 231 -18.79 6.25 -10.85
CA GLY A 231 -18.79 7.33 -11.84
C GLY A 231 -19.36 8.64 -11.28
N SER A 232 -19.20 9.73 -12.01
CA SER A 232 -19.82 11.01 -11.66
C SER A 232 -21.35 10.95 -11.77
N GLY A 233 -22.05 11.72 -10.93
CA GLY A 233 -23.50 11.84 -10.96
C GLY A 233 -24.19 10.88 -9.99
N ALA A 234 -25.40 10.45 -10.33
CA ALA A 234 -26.22 9.58 -9.48
C ALA A 234 -26.72 8.36 -10.26
N LYS A 235 -26.68 7.18 -9.62
CA LYS A 235 -27.24 5.94 -10.16
C LYS A 235 -28.02 5.22 -9.05
N THR A 236 -29.31 4.98 -9.27
CA THR A 236 -30.22 4.31 -8.33
C THR A 236 -30.12 2.79 -8.45
N VAL A 237 -29.00 2.22 -8.00
CA VAL A 237 -28.64 0.81 -8.16
C VAL A 237 -28.27 0.16 -6.82
N ILE A 238 -28.70 -1.09 -6.63
CA ILE A 238 -28.18 -2.02 -5.62
C ILE A 238 -27.20 -2.95 -6.33
N PRO A 239 -25.89 -2.85 -6.06
CA PRO A 239 -24.90 -3.71 -6.70
C PRO A 239 -25.08 -5.17 -6.32
N CYS A 240 -24.95 -6.08 -7.28
CA CYS A 240 -25.09 -7.52 -6.99
C CYS A 240 -23.88 -8.15 -6.31
N LYS A 241 -22.71 -7.59 -6.54
CA LYS A 241 -21.43 -8.06 -6.01
C LYS A 241 -20.52 -6.85 -5.82
N VAL A 242 -19.86 -6.79 -4.68
CA VAL A 242 -18.92 -5.72 -4.35
C VAL A 242 -17.66 -6.28 -3.71
N ILE A 243 -16.53 -5.64 -3.99
CA ILE A 243 -15.22 -6.05 -3.44
C ILE A 243 -14.58 -4.86 -2.75
N GLY A 244 -14.56 -4.87 -1.42
CA GLY A 244 -13.84 -3.89 -0.62
C GLY A 244 -12.35 -4.18 -0.64
N LYS A 245 -11.54 -3.13 -0.80
CA LYS A 245 -10.08 -3.23 -0.81
C LYS A 245 -9.50 -2.49 0.38
N PHE A 246 -8.63 -3.15 1.12
CA PHE A 246 -7.87 -2.53 2.20
C PHE A 246 -6.50 -3.18 2.33
N SER A 247 -5.55 -2.51 2.98
CA SER A 247 -4.24 -3.08 3.28
C SER A 247 -3.81 -2.77 4.70
N ILE A 248 -2.92 -3.60 5.24
CA ILE A 248 -2.25 -3.38 6.52
C ILE A 248 -0.76 -3.23 6.26
N ARG A 249 -0.19 -2.10 6.69
CA ARG A 249 1.27 -1.90 6.74
C ARG A 249 1.82 -2.61 7.96
N LEU A 250 2.79 -3.48 7.75
CA LEU A 250 3.39 -4.35 8.76
C LEU A 250 4.65 -3.72 9.35
N VAL A 251 4.92 -4.05 10.60
CA VAL A 251 6.11 -3.60 11.34
C VAL A 251 6.85 -4.84 11.88
N PRO A 252 8.06 -4.70 12.46
CA PRO A 252 8.83 -5.87 12.90
C PRO A 252 8.01 -6.85 13.75
N ASN A 253 8.26 -8.14 13.54
CA ASN A 253 7.60 -9.30 14.15
C ASN A 253 6.16 -9.61 13.65
N MET A 254 5.64 -8.85 12.68
CA MET A 254 4.36 -9.15 12.03
C MET A 254 4.59 -9.99 10.76
N GLU A 255 4.59 -11.31 10.91
CA GLU A 255 4.72 -12.23 9.77
C GLU A 255 3.44 -12.23 8.90
N PRO A 256 3.52 -12.03 7.57
CA PRO A 256 2.35 -11.93 6.70
C PRO A 256 1.32 -13.05 6.89
N LYS A 257 1.80 -14.30 6.96
CA LYS A 257 0.93 -15.47 7.16
C LYS A 257 0.11 -15.41 8.45
N VAL A 258 0.71 -14.94 9.55
CA VAL A 258 0.00 -14.79 10.83
C VAL A 258 -1.04 -13.67 10.73
N ILE A 259 -0.72 -12.58 10.04
CA ILE A 259 -1.67 -11.48 9.81
C ILE A 259 -2.84 -11.94 8.94
N ASP A 260 -2.59 -12.73 7.90
CA ASP A 260 -3.64 -13.30 7.04
C ASP A 260 -4.62 -14.15 7.86
N GLU A 261 -4.12 -15.00 8.76
CA GLU A 261 -4.94 -15.83 9.65
C GLU A 261 -5.78 -14.99 10.62
N LEU A 262 -5.20 -13.94 11.22
CA LEU A 262 -5.92 -13.03 12.13
C LEU A 262 -7.01 -12.23 11.41
N VAL A 263 -6.70 -11.70 10.22
CA VAL A 263 -7.65 -10.95 9.39
C VAL A 263 -8.79 -11.86 8.95
N ALA A 264 -8.49 -13.05 8.41
CA ALA A 264 -9.51 -14.00 7.99
C ALA A 264 -10.40 -14.41 9.16
N LYS A 265 -9.83 -14.71 10.33
CA LYS A 265 -10.59 -15.06 11.54
C LYS A 265 -11.53 -13.92 11.96
N HIS A 266 -11.05 -12.69 11.96
CA HIS A 266 -11.83 -11.52 12.34
C HIS A 266 -12.99 -11.26 11.36
N LEU A 267 -12.73 -11.28 10.05
CA LEU A 267 -13.77 -11.08 9.04
C LEU A 267 -14.84 -12.19 9.07
N ASN A 268 -14.45 -13.45 9.26
CA ASN A 268 -15.40 -14.55 9.43
C ASN A 268 -16.26 -14.41 10.70
N ALA A 269 -15.68 -13.93 11.80
CA ALA A 269 -16.44 -13.63 13.02
C ALA A 269 -17.43 -12.48 12.81
N LEU A 270 -17.01 -11.41 12.13
CA LEU A 270 -17.90 -10.31 11.75
C LEU A 270 -19.04 -10.80 10.84
N TRP A 271 -18.73 -11.63 9.85
CA TRP A 271 -19.72 -12.21 8.95
C TRP A 271 -20.75 -13.05 9.69
N THR A 272 -20.30 -13.89 10.62
CA THR A 272 -21.19 -14.69 11.47
C THR A 272 -22.12 -13.80 12.29
N LYS A 273 -21.60 -12.71 12.86
CA LYS A 273 -22.38 -11.72 13.61
C LYS A 273 -23.34 -10.91 12.72
N ARG A 274 -23.03 -10.76 11.43
CA ARG A 274 -23.84 -9.99 10.49
C ARG A 274 -25.15 -10.68 10.15
N GLU A 275 -25.18 -12.01 10.20
CA GLU A 275 -26.36 -12.85 9.91
C GLU A 275 -27.01 -12.54 8.55
N SER A 276 -26.21 -12.06 7.58
CA SER A 276 -26.71 -11.77 6.24
C SER A 276 -26.85 -13.06 5.41
N PRO A 277 -27.92 -13.21 4.61
CA PRO A 277 -28.10 -14.33 3.68
C PRO A 277 -27.30 -14.18 2.37
N ASN A 278 -26.55 -13.09 2.22
CA ASN A 278 -25.60 -12.91 1.11
C ASN A 278 -24.44 -13.93 1.20
N GLN A 279 -23.52 -13.91 0.25
CA GLN A 279 -22.31 -14.72 0.25
C GLN A 279 -21.09 -13.85 0.52
N PHE A 280 -20.21 -14.34 1.39
CA PHE A 280 -18.89 -13.80 1.75
C PHE A 280 -17.83 -14.87 1.48
#